data_AF-A0A7Y2HQZ5-F1
#
_entry.id   AF-A0A7Y2HQZ5-F1
#
_cell.length_a   1.000
_cell.length_b   1.000
_cell.length_c   1.000
_cell.angle_alpha   90.00
_cell.angle_beta   90.00
_cell.angle_gamma   90.00
#
_symmetry.space_group_name_H-M   'P 1'
#
loop_
_entity.id
_entity.type
_entity.pdbx_description
1 polymer ?
#
loop_
_entity_poly.entity_id
_entity_poly.type
_entity_poly.pdbx_seq_one_letter_code
_entity_poly.pdbx_strand_id
1 'polypeptide(L)'
;MTSTRSNAEGLEATIPPPELAGGPARAAAIQGKAIEIVTQALMVTLLPRLLGPVEFGRLMVAVTVVTLASVAISLGAPAAFARFVPAESPGRRRGLAWSMTRHLFRIRAVQIVGAAAVGLALAVTLPARIPALDTGLVVSALAIDVAAVLGAQIALGLGLTWVWSFRIAVKNAVLLLAVPLLYVVAGPAVLLVGIVV
;
A
#
# COMPACT_ATOMS: atom_id res chain seq x y z
N MET A 1 32.14 3.83 52.80
CA MET A 1 31.73 5.01 52.02
C MET A 1 32.73 5.16 50.88
N THR A 2 32.41 4.60 49.72
CA THR A 2 33.29 4.66 48.54
C THR A 2 32.40 4.80 47.31
N SER A 3 32.75 5.80 46.51
CA SER A 3 31.94 6.49 45.51
C SER A 3 31.70 5.65 44.26
N THR A 4 30.43 5.38 43.94
CA THR A 4 29.94 4.90 42.64
C THR A 4 29.45 6.07 41.80
N ARG A 5 30.34 6.76 41.10
CA ARG A 5 30.00 7.71 40.02
C ARG A 5 31.15 7.79 39.01
N SER A 6 31.11 6.94 37.99
CA SER A 6 31.79 7.19 36.70
C SER A 6 31.44 6.05 35.76
N ASN A 7 30.39 6.21 34.93
CA ASN A 7 30.12 5.44 33.70
C ASN A 7 28.82 5.93 33.01
N ALA A 8 28.56 7.25 33.02
CA ALA A 8 27.40 7.84 32.34
C ALA A 8 27.78 8.77 31.16
N GLU A 9 29.05 8.80 30.74
CA GLU A 9 29.54 9.72 29.70
C GLU A 9 29.78 9.06 28.32
N GLY A 10 29.43 7.78 28.14
CA GLY A 10 29.75 7.03 26.92
C GLY A 10 28.65 6.89 25.86
N LEU A 11 27.49 7.51 26.04
CA LEU A 11 26.34 7.38 25.13
C LEU A 11 25.85 8.73 24.61
N GLU A 12 26.77 9.63 24.27
CA GLU A 12 26.46 10.61 23.24
C GLU A 12 26.24 9.84 21.94
N ALA A 13 24.97 9.50 21.70
CA ALA A 13 24.50 9.05 20.42
C ALA A 13 24.92 10.11 19.40
N THR A 14 26.02 9.85 18.71
CA THR A 14 26.55 10.70 17.66
C THR A 14 25.45 10.76 16.61
N ILE A 15 24.65 11.82 16.64
CA ILE A 15 23.64 12.07 15.63
C ILE A 15 24.45 12.20 14.33
N PRO A 16 24.28 11.28 13.36
CA PRO A 16 25.07 11.34 12.15
C PRO A 16 24.85 12.71 11.49
N PRO A 17 25.91 13.30 10.89
CA PRO A 17 25.84 14.65 10.34
C PRO A 17 24.72 14.78 9.30
N PRO A 18 24.14 15.98 9.14
CA PRO A 18 22.98 16.26 8.28
C PRO A 18 23.22 16.05 6.77
N GLU A 19 24.38 15.54 6.34
CA GLU A 19 24.71 15.28 4.93
C GLU A 19 23.83 14.20 4.26
N LEU A 20 23.04 13.45 5.03
CA LEU A 20 21.98 12.58 4.47
C LEU A 20 20.75 13.37 3.96
N ALA A 21 20.72 14.69 4.13
CA ALA A 21 19.63 15.55 3.67
C ALA A 21 19.55 15.72 2.15
N GLY A 22 20.55 15.32 1.35
CA GLY A 22 20.53 15.50 -0.12
C GLY A 22 20.44 14.21 -0.95
N GLY A 23 20.40 13.04 -0.32
CA GLY A 23 20.66 11.77 -1.01
C GLY A 23 19.60 11.35 -2.05
N PRO A 24 19.97 10.45 -3.00
CA PRO A 24 19.08 9.96 -4.05
C PRO A 24 17.78 9.33 -3.52
N ALA A 25 17.81 8.72 -2.32
CA ALA A 25 16.62 8.20 -1.67
C ALA A 25 15.61 9.29 -1.27
N ARG A 26 16.10 10.45 -0.80
CA ARG A 26 15.24 11.59 -0.46
C ARG A 26 14.64 12.19 -1.73
N ALA A 27 15.45 12.35 -2.78
CA ALA A 27 14.96 12.81 -4.08
C ALA A 27 13.86 11.91 -4.63
N ALA A 28 14.05 10.59 -4.60
CA ALA A 28 13.04 9.62 -5.02
C ALA A 28 11.77 9.68 -4.17
N ALA A 29 11.87 9.91 -2.86
CA ALA A 29 10.73 10.08 -1.97
C ALA A 29 9.92 11.35 -2.31
N ILE A 30 10.61 12.48 -2.52
CA ILE A 30 9.97 13.75 -2.89
C ILE A 30 9.30 13.63 -4.26
N GLN A 31 10.00 13.09 -5.27
CA GLN A 31 9.47 12.90 -6.61
C GLN A 31 8.26 11.96 -6.62
N GLY A 32 8.38 10.79 -5.98
CA GLY A 32 7.28 9.84 -5.87
C GLY A 32 6.05 10.47 -5.22
N LYS A 33 6.23 11.26 -4.15
CA LYS A 33 5.13 11.93 -3.48
C LYS A 33 4.52 13.07 -4.30
N ALA A 34 5.33 13.84 -5.04
CA ALA A 34 4.83 14.86 -5.93
C ALA A 34 3.95 14.27 -7.03
N ILE A 35 4.38 13.17 -7.65
CA ILE A 35 3.60 12.46 -8.67
C ILE A 35 2.34 11.83 -8.06
N GLU A 36 2.43 11.29 -6.84
CA GLU A 36 1.26 10.82 -6.10
C GLU A 36 0.22 11.92 -5.92
N ILE A 37 0.63 13.12 -5.50
CA ILE A 37 -0.29 14.27 -5.31
C ILE A 37 -0.92 14.68 -6.65
N VAL A 38 -0.13 14.78 -7.71
CA VAL A 38 -0.64 15.12 -9.05
C VAL A 38 -1.65 14.09 -9.53
N THR A 39 -1.34 12.80 -9.41
CA THR A 39 -2.24 11.73 -9.82
C THR A 39 -3.50 11.67 -8.96
N GLN A 40 -3.41 11.91 -7.64
CA GLN A 40 -4.60 12.05 -6.78
C GLN A 40 -5.47 13.24 -7.19
N ALA A 41 -4.87 14.40 -7.46
CA ALA A 41 -5.59 15.58 -7.92
C ALA A 41 -6.32 15.31 -9.25
N LEU A 42 -5.65 14.63 -10.18
CA LEU A 42 -6.27 14.18 -11.43
C LEU A 42 -7.41 13.20 -11.17
N MET A 43 -7.26 12.22 -10.27
CA MET A 43 -8.35 11.28 -9.94
C MET A 43 -9.57 12.02 -9.39
N VAL A 44 -9.38 12.99 -8.50
CA VAL A 44 -10.47 13.74 -7.86
C VAL A 44 -11.11 14.76 -8.80
N THR A 45 -10.43 15.20 -9.85
CA THR A 45 -10.95 16.25 -10.76
C THR A 45 -11.38 15.74 -12.14
N LEU A 46 -10.70 14.71 -12.68
CA LEU A 46 -10.95 14.17 -14.01
C LEU A 46 -11.98 13.04 -13.98
N LEU A 47 -11.83 12.05 -13.08
CA LEU A 47 -12.74 10.90 -13.05
C LEU A 47 -14.21 11.28 -12.80
N PRO A 48 -14.56 12.22 -11.90
CA PRO A 48 -15.96 12.61 -11.74
C PRO A 48 -16.56 13.20 -13.02
N ARG A 49 -15.75 13.93 -13.81
CA ARG A 49 -16.19 14.54 -15.07
C ARG A 49 -16.39 13.50 -16.17
N LEU A 50 -15.55 12.46 -16.19
CA LEU A 50 -15.62 11.40 -17.20
C LEU A 50 -16.72 10.37 -16.91
N LEU A 51 -16.94 10.05 -15.64
CA LEU A 51 -17.83 8.96 -15.23
C LEU A 51 -19.25 9.45 -14.89
N GLY A 52 -19.40 10.70 -14.47
CA GLY A 52 -20.64 11.17 -13.86
C GLY A 52 -20.72 10.82 -12.37
N PRO A 53 -21.68 11.41 -11.63
CA PRO A 53 -21.72 11.33 -10.17
C PRO A 53 -22.04 9.94 -9.62
N VAL A 54 -22.87 9.15 -10.31
CA VAL A 54 -23.31 7.83 -9.83
C VAL A 54 -22.16 6.82 -9.93
N GLU A 55 -21.55 6.74 -11.10
CA GLU A 55 -20.45 5.84 -11.42
C GLU A 55 -19.20 6.20 -10.62
N PHE A 56 -18.88 7.49 -10.53
CA PHE A 56 -17.77 7.96 -9.68
C PHE A 56 -18.02 7.63 -8.21
N GLY A 57 -19.24 7.82 -7.71
CA GLY A 57 -19.60 7.44 -6.33
C GLY A 57 -19.38 5.95 -6.05
N ARG A 58 -19.84 5.08 -6.95
CA ARG A 58 -19.64 3.62 -6.84
C ARG A 58 -18.16 3.23 -6.86
N LEU A 59 -17.38 3.82 -7.77
CA LEU A 59 -15.93 3.61 -7.83
C LEU A 59 -15.24 4.05 -6.54
N MET A 60 -15.55 5.25 -6.03
CA MET A 60 -14.91 5.80 -4.85
C MET A 60 -15.25 5.02 -3.59
N VAL A 61 -16.46 4.49 -3.46
CA VAL A 61 -16.80 3.56 -2.37
C VAL A 61 -15.91 2.32 -2.42
N ALA A 62 -15.78 1.69 -3.59
CA ALA A 62 -14.94 0.51 -3.76
C ALA A 62 -13.45 0.79 -3.45
N VAL A 63 -12.89 1.86 -4.00
CA VAL A 63 -11.51 2.30 -3.75
C VAL A 63 -11.29 2.62 -2.27
N THR A 64 -12.26 3.27 -1.61
CA THR A 64 -12.18 3.60 -0.18
C THR A 64 -12.17 2.35 0.68
N VAL A 65 -13.06 1.39 0.40
CA VAL A 65 -13.11 0.11 1.11
C VAL A 65 -11.78 -0.65 0.97
N VAL A 66 -11.27 -0.79 -0.26
CA VAL A 66 -9.97 -1.42 -0.52
C VAL A 66 -8.85 -0.70 0.24
N THR A 67 -8.83 0.63 0.21
CA THR A 67 -7.80 1.43 0.86
C THR A 67 -7.83 1.26 2.38
N LEU A 68 -8.99 1.36 3.01
CA LEU A 68 -9.13 1.20 4.45
C LEU A 68 -8.76 -0.22 4.90
N ALA A 69 -9.25 -1.24 4.19
CA ALA A 69 -8.92 -2.63 4.50
C ALA A 69 -7.42 -2.91 4.31
N SER A 70 -6.82 -2.43 3.21
CA SER A 70 -5.39 -2.61 2.96
C SER A 70 -4.52 -1.90 4.00
N VAL A 71 -4.87 -0.67 4.38
CA VAL A 71 -4.20 0.06 5.47
C VAL A 71 -4.30 -0.76 6.76
N ALA A 72 -5.50 -1.18 7.16
CA ALA A 72 -5.71 -1.97 8.37
C ALA A 72 -4.88 -3.26 8.39
N ILE A 73 -4.82 -3.98 7.27
CA ILE A 73 -4.07 -5.23 7.11
C ILE A 73 -2.54 -4.99 7.10
N SER A 74 -2.10 -3.86 6.55
CA SER A 74 -0.68 -3.61 6.28
C SER A 74 0.02 -2.75 7.34
N LEU A 75 -0.70 -2.29 8.36
CA LEU A 75 -0.15 -1.48 9.45
C LEU A 75 1.06 -2.16 10.13
N GLY A 76 2.04 -1.34 10.53
CA GLY A 76 3.22 -1.78 11.29
C GLY A 76 4.32 -2.48 10.48
N ALA A 77 3.97 -3.28 9.46
CA ALA A 77 4.97 -4.02 8.68
C ALA A 77 6.03 -3.12 8.01
N PRO A 78 5.69 -2.01 7.33
CA PRO A 78 6.72 -1.14 6.72
C PRO A 78 7.72 -0.60 7.75
N ALA A 79 7.25 -0.23 8.94
CA ALA A 79 8.11 0.26 10.03
C ALA A 79 9.05 -0.85 10.53
N ALA A 80 8.55 -2.09 10.65
CA ALA A 80 9.37 -3.23 11.02
C ALA A 80 10.45 -3.53 9.95
N PHE A 81 10.10 -3.54 8.66
CA PHE A 81 11.07 -3.74 7.57
C PHE A 81 12.14 -2.64 7.56
N ALA A 82 11.73 -1.37 7.63
CA ALA A 82 12.64 -0.23 7.61
C ALA A 82 13.56 -0.18 8.83
N ARG A 83 13.11 -0.69 9.98
CA ARG A 83 13.90 -0.72 11.22
C ARG A 83 14.84 -1.92 11.30
N PHE A 84 14.33 -3.14 11.08
CA PHE A 84 15.06 -4.36 11.40
C PHE A 84 15.94 -4.86 10.25
N VAL A 85 15.54 -4.69 9.00
CA VAL A 85 16.33 -5.22 7.86
C VAL A 85 17.63 -4.44 7.68
N PRO A 86 17.66 -3.09 7.70
CA PRO A 86 18.92 -2.36 7.56
C PRO A 86 19.87 -2.52 8.76
N ALA A 87 19.33 -2.78 9.96
CA ALA A 87 20.11 -3.00 11.18
C ALA A 87 20.87 -4.34 11.19
N GLU A 88 20.47 -5.30 10.33
CA GLU A 88 21.13 -6.59 10.19
C GLU A 88 22.39 -6.50 9.30
N SER A 89 23.33 -7.42 9.50
CA SER A 89 24.57 -7.52 8.72
C SER A 89 24.26 -7.72 7.22
N PRO A 90 25.04 -7.11 6.30
CA PRO A 90 24.72 -7.10 4.86
C PRO A 90 24.42 -8.47 4.26
N GLY A 91 25.19 -9.51 4.66
CA GLY A 91 25.01 -10.88 4.19
C GLY A 91 23.72 -11.57 4.66
N ARG A 92 23.09 -11.09 5.75
CA ARG A 92 21.87 -11.68 6.32
C ARG A 92 20.60 -10.90 6.01
N ARG A 93 20.69 -9.64 5.55
CA ARG A 93 19.53 -8.77 5.26
C ARG A 93 18.50 -9.42 4.34
N ARG A 94 18.96 -10.03 3.24
CA ARG A 94 18.07 -10.72 2.29
C ARG A 94 17.33 -11.88 2.96
N GLY A 95 18.04 -12.69 3.76
CA GLY A 95 17.45 -13.79 4.50
C GLY A 95 16.38 -13.31 5.50
N LEU A 96 16.67 -12.25 6.25
CA LEU A 96 15.74 -11.63 7.19
C LEU A 96 14.50 -11.05 6.48
N ALA A 97 14.69 -10.31 5.38
CA ALA A 97 13.58 -9.77 4.61
C ALA A 97 12.64 -10.87 4.10
N TRP A 98 13.19 -11.99 3.62
CA TRP A 98 12.40 -13.13 3.15
C TRP A 98 11.69 -13.88 4.29
N SER A 99 12.33 -14.06 5.44
CA SER A 99 11.70 -14.73 6.59
C SER A 99 10.53 -13.90 7.13
N MET A 100 10.72 -12.58 7.28
CA MET A 100 9.66 -11.64 7.65
C MET A 100 8.50 -11.67 6.63
N THR A 101 8.82 -11.68 5.34
CA THR A 101 7.81 -11.74 4.27
C THR A 101 6.99 -13.01 4.34
N ARG A 102 7.62 -14.17 4.47
CA ARG A 102 6.91 -15.47 4.56
C ARG A 102 5.97 -15.51 5.75
N HIS A 103 6.40 -14.96 6.90
CA HIS A 103 5.57 -14.87 8.08
C HIS A 103 4.35 -13.95 7.84
N LEU A 104 4.58 -12.75 7.33
CA LEU A 104 3.52 -11.78 7.06
C LEU A 104 2.55 -12.24 5.96
N PHE A 105 3.04 -12.94 4.93
CA PHE A 105 2.21 -13.47 3.86
C PHE A 105 1.12 -14.39 4.41
N ARG A 106 1.47 -15.28 5.35
CA ARG A 106 0.50 -16.19 5.99
C ARG A 106 -0.56 -15.43 6.77
N ILE A 107 -0.15 -14.44 7.58
CA ILE A 107 -1.07 -13.63 8.38
C ILE A 107 -2.03 -12.86 7.46
N ARG A 108 -1.49 -12.24 6.41
CA ARG A 108 -2.29 -11.47 5.44
C ARG A 108 -3.23 -12.34 4.64
N ALA A 109 -2.80 -13.55 4.24
CA ALA A 109 -3.68 -14.50 3.57
C ALA A 109 -4.89 -14.83 4.46
N VAL A 110 -4.68 -15.06 5.76
CA VAL A 110 -5.79 -15.29 6.71
C VAL A 110 -6.71 -14.07 6.81
N GLN A 111 -6.15 -12.86 6.90
CA GLN A 111 -6.95 -11.63 6.95
C GLN A 111 -7.76 -11.40 5.67
N ILE A 112 -7.18 -11.66 4.49
CA ILE A 112 -7.86 -11.56 3.20
C ILE A 112 -8.98 -12.62 3.11
N VAL A 113 -8.71 -13.86 3.51
CA VAL A 113 -9.74 -14.93 3.56
C VAL A 113 -10.87 -14.55 4.51
N GLY A 114 -10.56 -13.98 5.67
CA GLY A 114 -11.56 -13.45 6.61
C GLY A 114 -12.41 -12.34 5.99
N ALA A 115 -11.78 -11.37 5.33
CA ALA A 115 -12.50 -10.30 4.63
C ALA A 115 -13.38 -10.83 3.49
N ALA A 116 -12.88 -11.82 2.73
CA ALA A 116 -13.62 -12.50 1.69
C ALA A 116 -14.85 -13.24 2.24
N ALA A 117 -14.70 -13.94 3.37
CA ALA A 117 -15.80 -14.64 4.02
C ALA A 117 -16.89 -13.67 4.51
N VAL A 118 -16.50 -12.54 5.11
CA VAL A 118 -17.44 -11.47 5.51
C VAL A 118 -18.15 -10.89 4.29
N GLY A 119 -17.41 -10.55 3.22
CA GLY A 119 -17.97 -10.05 1.98
C GLY A 119 -18.97 -11.03 1.35
N LEU A 120 -18.62 -12.31 1.29
CA LEU A 120 -19.51 -13.36 0.77
C LEU A 120 -20.78 -13.49 1.62
N ALA A 121 -20.65 -13.50 2.95
CA ALA A 121 -21.81 -13.55 3.84
C ALA A 121 -22.75 -12.35 3.62
N LEU A 122 -22.18 -11.15 3.45
CA LEU A 122 -22.95 -9.94 3.14
C LEU A 122 -23.63 -10.01 1.76
N ALA A 123 -22.95 -10.48 0.73
CA ALA A 123 -23.52 -10.65 -0.60
C ALA A 123 -24.65 -11.68 -0.65
N VAL A 124 -24.56 -12.75 0.15
CA VAL A 124 -25.62 -13.78 0.26
C VAL A 124 -26.82 -13.29 1.06
N THR A 125 -26.59 -12.55 2.14
CA THR A 125 -27.65 -12.07 3.04
C THR A 125 -28.35 -10.80 2.56
N LEU A 126 -27.66 -9.96 1.77
CA LEU A 126 -28.17 -8.67 1.29
C LEU A 126 -27.96 -8.48 -0.24
N PRO A 127 -28.43 -9.42 -1.08
CA PRO A 127 -28.07 -9.45 -2.51
C PRO A 127 -28.54 -8.23 -3.30
N ALA A 128 -29.64 -7.58 -2.89
CA ALA A 128 -30.15 -6.37 -3.53
C ALA A 128 -29.29 -5.12 -3.24
N ARG A 129 -28.46 -5.15 -2.19
CA ARG A 129 -27.61 -4.02 -1.77
C ARG A 129 -26.13 -4.27 -2.04
N ILE A 130 -25.70 -5.53 -1.98
CA ILE A 130 -24.31 -5.95 -2.08
C ILE A 130 -24.21 -7.00 -3.19
N PRO A 131 -23.97 -6.58 -4.44
CA PRO A 131 -23.83 -7.52 -5.54
C PRO A 131 -22.61 -8.43 -5.34
N ALA A 132 -22.78 -9.72 -5.60
CA ALA A 132 -21.70 -10.72 -5.45
C ALA A 132 -20.50 -10.44 -6.36
N LEU A 133 -20.76 -9.97 -7.59
CA LEU A 133 -19.71 -9.62 -8.55
C LEU A 133 -18.84 -8.45 -8.04
N ASP A 134 -19.47 -7.35 -7.62
CA ASP A 134 -18.79 -6.18 -7.07
C ASP A 134 -17.95 -6.56 -5.85
N THR A 135 -18.51 -7.40 -4.98
CA THR A 135 -17.82 -7.93 -3.80
C THR A 135 -16.58 -8.73 -4.19
N GLY A 136 -16.70 -9.63 -5.18
CA GLY A 136 -15.58 -10.42 -5.69
C GLY A 136 -14.47 -9.54 -6.29
N LEU A 137 -14.83 -8.49 -7.03
CA LEU A 137 -13.88 -7.52 -7.58
C LEU A 137 -13.16 -6.74 -6.47
N VAL A 138 -13.88 -6.26 -5.45
CA VAL A 138 -13.30 -5.54 -4.31
C VAL A 138 -12.34 -6.43 -3.50
N VAL A 139 -12.72 -7.68 -3.24
CA VAL A 139 -11.85 -8.65 -2.54
C VAL A 139 -10.60 -8.97 -3.36
N SER A 140 -10.75 -9.11 -4.69
CA SER A 140 -9.62 -9.36 -5.59
C SER A 140 -8.67 -8.16 -5.63
N ALA A 141 -9.21 -6.94 -5.78
CA ALA A 141 -8.45 -5.70 -5.72
C ALA A 141 -7.70 -5.56 -4.39
N LEU A 142 -8.35 -5.88 -3.26
CA LEU A 142 -7.70 -5.90 -1.94
C LEU A 142 -6.54 -6.89 -1.88
N ALA A 143 -6.73 -8.11 -2.38
CA ALA A 143 -5.68 -9.12 -2.38
C ALA A 143 -4.45 -8.70 -3.21
N ILE A 144 -4.69 -8.12 -4.39
CA ILE A 144 -3.65 -7.58 -5.27
C ILE A 144 -2.93 -6.40 -4.60
N ASP A 145 -3.67 -5.45 -4.03
CA ASP A 145 -3.10 -4.29 -3.35
C ASP A 145 -2.22 -4.72 -2.16
N VAL A 146 -2.69 -5.65 -1.34
CA VAL A 146 -1.92 -6.19 -0.20
C VAL A 146 -0.66 -6.93 -0.67
N ALA A 147 -0.74 -7.67 -1.79
CA ALA A 147 0.43 -8.33 -2.39
C ALA A 147 1.43 -7.31 -2.95
N ALA A 148 0.97 -6.25 -3.62
CA ALA A 148 1.81 -5.16 -4.10
C ALA A 148 2.50 -4.43 -2.94
N VAL A 149 1.78 -4.19 -1.83
CA VAL A 149 2.34 -3.61 -0.60
C VAL A 149 3.40 -4.53 0.02
N LEU A 150 3.19 -5.85 0.04
CA LEU A 150 4.24 -6.81 0.47
C LEU A 150 5.49 -6.68 -0.41
N GLY A 151 5.33 -6.67 -1.73
CA GLY A 151 6.46 -6.50 -2.66
C GLY A 151 7.24 -5.21 -2.42
N ALA A 152 6.52 -4.10 -2.22
CA ALA A 152 7.13 -2.81 -1.91
C ALA A 152 7.84 -2.79 -0.55
N GLN A 153 7.35 -3.53 0.46
CA GLN A 153 8.00 -3.68 1.77
C GLN A 153 9.32 -4.45 1.68
N ILE A 154 9.37 -5.51 0.87
CA ILE A 154 10.61 -6.25 0.59
C ILE A 154 11.62 -5.32 -0.07
N ALA A 155 11.19 -4.59 -1.11
CA ALA A 155 12.03 -3.64 -1.81
C ALA A 155 12.59 -2.57 -0.85
N LEU A 156 11.73 -2.01 0.01
CA LEU A 156 12.14 -1.06 1.05
C LEU A 156 13.19 -1.64 1.99
N GLY A 157 12.97 -2.85 2.52
CA GLY A 157 13.92 -3.53 3.40
C GLY A 157 15.28 -3.78 2.74
N LEU A 158 15.30 -4.01 1.43
CA LEU A 158 16.53 -4.19 0.63
C LEU A 158 17.17 -2.87 0.19
N GLY A 159 16.62 -1.71 0.58
CA GLY A 159 17.16 -0.39 0.22
C GLY A 159 16.71 0.13 -1.14
N LEU A 160 15.80 -0.56 -1.85
CA LEU A 160 15.17 -0.10 -3.08
C LEU A 160 14.03 0.89 -2.79
N THR A 161 14.38 2.02 -2.17
CA THR A 161 13.44 3.02 -1.67
C THR A 161 12.54 3.62 -2.75
N TRP A 162 13.00 3.68 -4.01
CA TRP A 162 12.21 4.20 -5.12
C TRP A 162 10.94 3.35 -5.37
N VAL A 163 11.00 2.02 -5.24
CA VAL A 163 9.82 1.14 -5.42
C VAL A 163 8.74 1.51 -4.40
N TRP A 164 9.15 1.77 -3.16
CA TRP A 164 8.25 2.20 -2.10
C TRP A 164 7.64 3.58 -2.38
N SER A 165 8.46 4.53 -2.81
CA SER A 165 8.05 5.92 -3.05
C SER A 165 7.07 6.09 -4.21
N PHE A 166 7.19 5.27 -5.26
CA PHE A 166 6.36 5.39 -6.47
C PHE A 166 5.12 4.50 -6.46
N ARG A 167 4.95 3.59 -5.49
CA ARG A 167 3.85 2.60 -5.50
C ARG A 167 2.45 3.21 -5.64
N ILE A 168 2.18 4.31 -4.93
CA ILE A 168 0.85 4.94 -4.95
C ILE A 168 0.67 5.74 -6.23
N ALA A 169 1.72 6.42 -6.70
CA ALA A 169 1.71 7.10 -8.00
C ALA A 169 1.40 6.13 -9.15
N VAL A 170 2.04 4.94 -9.17
CA VAL A 170 1.77 3.89 -10.16
C VAL A 170 0.33 3.41 -10.07
N LYS A 171 -0.16 3.07 -8.87
CA LYS A 171 -1.55 2.66 -8.66
C LYS A 171 -2.54 3.71 -9.18
N ASN A 172 -2.35 4.98 -8.84
CA ASN A 172 -3.22 6.05 -9.28
C ASN A 172 -3.17 6.25 -10.80
N ALA A 173 -1.99 6.16 -11.41
CA ALA A 173 -1.83 6.26 -12.85
C ALA A 173 -2.55 5.11 -13.58
N VAL A 174 -2.43 3.88 -13.07
CA VAL A 174 -3.16 2.71 -13.60
C VAL A 174 -4.67 2.96 -13.49
N LEU A 175 -5.18 3.40 -12.34
CA LEU A 175 -6.59 3.73 -12.18
C LEU A 175 -7.06 4.84 -13.14
N LEU A 176 -6.27 5.90 -13.30
CA LEU A 176 -6.56 7.02 -14.21
C LEU A 176 -6.66 6.60 -15.68
N LEU A 177 -5.95 5.54 -16.08
CA LEU A 177 -5.94 5.05 -17.45
C LEU A 177 -6.97 3.92 -17.65
N ALA A 178 -6.93 2.89 -16.79
CA ALA A 178 -7.74 1.70 -16.92
C ALA A 178 -9.23 2.00 -16.72
N VAL A 179 -9.59 2.83 -15.75
CA VAL A 179 -11.01 3.09 -15.44
C VAL A 179 -11.71 3.79 -16.61
N PRO A 180 -11.24 4.94 -17.14
CA PRO A 180 -11.89 5.57 -18.29
C PRO A 180 -11.88 4.68 -19.53
N LEU A 181 -10.78 3.97 -19.78
CA LEU A 181 -10.68 3.07 -20.95
C LEU A 181 -11.71 1.94 -20.89
N LEU A 182 -11.79 1.23 -19.77
CA LEU A 182 -12.77 0.17 -19.57
C LEU A 182 -14.20 0.69 -19.63
N TYR A 183 -14.44 1.87 -19.07
CA TYR A 183 -15.74 2.52 -19.12
C TYR A 183 -16.18 2.85 -20.57
N VAL A 184 -15.28 3.39 -21.39
CA VAL A 184 -15.56 3.70 -22.80
C VAL A 184 -15.76 2.43 -23.64
N VAL A 185 -14.96 1.40 -23.41
CA VAL A 185 -14.94 0.19 -24.25
C VAL A 185 -16.07 -0.79 -23.91
N ALA A 186 -16.40 -0.94 -22.63
CA ALA A 186 -17.33 -1.97 -22.14
C ALA A 186 -18.43 -1.45 -21.21
N GLY A 187 -18.50 -0.12 -21.03
CA GLY A 187 -19.60 0.54 -20.32
C GLY A 187 -19.52 0.49 -18.79
N PRO A 188 -20.57 0.96 -18.09
CA PRO A 188 -20.60 1.08 -16.62
C PRO A 188 -20.54 -0.26 -15.89
N ALA A 189 -20.91 -1.36 -16.54
CA ALA A 189 -20.96 -2.68 -15.92
C ALA A 189 -19.58 -3.20 -15.50
N VAL A 190 -18.52 -2.82 -16.23
CA VAL A 190 -17.14 -3.26 -15.97
C VAL A 190 -16.31 -2.25 -15.17
N LEU A 191 -16.92 -1.17 -14.66
CA LEU A 191 -16.20 -0.08 -14.02
C LEU A 191 -15.27 -0.56 -12.89
N LEU A 192 -15.75 -1.49 -12.07
CA LEU A 192 -14.99 -2.04 -10.94
C LEU A 192 -13.94 -3.08 -11.37
N VAL A 193 -13.88 -3.49 -12.63
CA VAL A 193 -12.73 -4.28 -13.12
C VAL A 193 -11.46 -3.43 -13.08
N GLY A 194 -11.58 -2.12 -13.29
CA GLY A 194 -10.44 -1.20 -13.26
C GLY A 194 -9.71 -1.13 -11.92
N ILE A 195 -10.36 -1.47 -10.79
CA ILE A 195 -9.68 -1.49 -9.47
C ILE A 195 -8.88 -2.77 -9.22
N VAL A 196 -9.02 -3.79 -10.09
CA VAL A 196 -8.31 -5.07 -10.01
C VAL A 196 -7.02 -5.05 -10.84
N VAL A 197 -6.78 -3.98 -11.62
CA VAL A 197 -5.58 -3.76 -12.44
C VAL A 197 -4.50 -3.06 -11.64
#